data_AF-A0A522T747-F1
#
_entry.id   AF-A0A522T747-F1
#
_cell.length_a   1.000
_cell.length_b   1.000
_cell.length_c   1.000
_cell.angle_alpha   90.00
_cell.angle_beta   90.00
_cell.angle_gamma   90.00
#
_symmetry.space_group_name_H-M   'P 1'
#
loop_
_entity.id
_entity.type
_entity.pdbx_description
1 polymer ?
#
loop_
_entity_poly.entity_id
_entity_poly.type
_entity_poly.pdbx_seq_one_letter_code
_entity_poly.pdbx_strand_id
1 'polypeptide(L)'
;MNPSIRKKLVLCLRSGHVLAGFVEPEALSAAGQFQVLMPQGRKVEVAGEQLLAAYFVGEFVNVQMLASPAPRGAVPLPGVRVRCRTLDHQTREGLLATDLLHLEAGVELTPPFAECSWQRVYIPRGALEQFSIIGVVRPPRRRRAGSEAQRWLFPSGEKG
;
A
#
# COMPACT_ATOMS: atom_id res chain seq x y z
N MET A 1 12.36 -2.35 -25.08
CA MET A 1 11.22 -1.55 -24.58
C MET A 1 11.43 -1.36 -23.09
N ASN A 2 11.78 -0.15 -22.64
CA ASN A 2 12.09 0.12 -21.24
C ASN A 2 10.75 0.48 -20.53
N PRO A 3 10.13 -0.42 -19.76
CA PRO A 3 8.92 -0.06 -19.02
C PRO A 3 9.26 1.11 -18.10
N SER A 4 8.45 2.17 -18.10
CA SER A 4 8.70 3.33 -17.23
C SER A 4 8.82 2.86 -15.78
N ILE A 5 10.03 2.97 -15.23
CA ILE A 5 10.40 2.56 -13.86
C ILE A 5 9.68 3.45 -12.82
N ARG A 6 9.25 4.64 -13.25
CA ARG A 6 8.60 5.63 -12.39
C ARG A 6 7.13 5.33 -12.16
N LYS A 7 6.71 5.39 -10.90
CA LYS A 7 5.32 5.20 -10.47
C LYS A 7 4.71 6.53 -10.08
N LYS A 8 3.40 6.67 -10.32
CA LYS A 8 2.59 7.82 -9.89
C LYS A 8 2.38 7.77 -8.37
N LEU A 9 2.57 8.89 -7.69
CA LEU A 9 2.40 8.98 -6.25
C LEU A 9 2.05 10.38 -5.75
N VAL A 10 1.60 10.42 -4.50
CA VAL A 10 1.42 11.63 -3.69
C VAL A 10 2.30 11.51 -2.44
N LEU A 11 3.18 12.48 -2.23
CA LEU A 11 4.07 12.60 -1.07
C LEU A 11 3.45 13.52 -0.03
N CYS A 12 3.47 13.09 1.23
CA CYS A 12 3.21 13.93 2.39
C CYS A 12 4.56 14.31 3.01
N LEU A 13 4.85 15.60 3.12
CA LEU A 13 6.11 16.10 3.68
C LEU A 13 5.93 16.65 5.09
N ARG A 14 7.03 16.69 5.86
CA ARG A 14 7.08 17.18 7.25
C ARG A 14 6.70 18.65 7.38
N SER A 15 6.93 19.43 6.34
CA SER A 15 6.50 20.82 6.22
C SER A 15 4.97 20.99 6.09
N GLY A 16 4.21 19.90 5.95
CA GLY A 16 2.78 19.92 5.64
C GLY A 16 2.47 20.03 4.14
N HIS A 17 3.49 20.23 3.30
CA HIS A 17 3.31 20.26 1.85
C HIS A 17 3.02 18.87 1.29
N VAL A 18 2.17 18.84 0.26
CA VAL A 18 1.83 17.65 -0.51
C VAL A 18 2.36 17.80 -1.93
N LEU A 19 3.09 16.79 -2.42
CA LEU A 19 3.62 16.78 -3.78
C LEU A 19 3.06 15.59 -4.56
N ALA A 20 2.42 15.86 -5.69
CA ALA A 20 1.96 14.84 -6.63
C ALA A 20 2.93 14.75 -7.81
N GLY A 21 3.42 13.55 -8.13
CA GLY A 21 4.38 13.36 -9.19
C GLY A 21 4.73 11.89 -9.45
N PHE A 22 5.91 11.67 -10.00
CA PHE A 22 6.44 10.36 -10.36
C PHE A 22 7.82 10.13 -9.75
N VAL A 23 8.06 8.95 -9.17
CA VAL A 23 9.34 8.57 -8.55
C VAL A 23 9.72 7.14 -8.93
N GLU A 24 11.01 6.85 -8.88
CA GLU A 24 11.52 5.48 -8.89
C GLU A 24 11.34 4.91 -7.47
N PRO A 25 10.53 3.86 -7.25
CA PRO A 25 10.17 3.42 -5.89
C PRO A 25 11.36 3.10 -4.99
N GLU A 26 12.40 2.50 -5.55
CA GLU A 26 13.63 2.12 -4.84
C GLU A 26 14.36 3.35 -4.27
N ALA A 27 14.22 4.52 -4.90
CA ALA A 27 14.83 5.75 -4.43
C ALA A 27 14.20 6.27 -3.12
N LEU A 28 12.99 5.83 -2.76
CA LEU A 28 12.33 6.25 -1.51
C LEU A 28 12.95 5.57 -0.28
N SER A 29 13.44 4.35 -0.45
CA SER A 29 14.06 3.57 0.64
C SER A 29 15.55 3.89 0.82
N ALA A 30 16.15 4.58 -0.15
CA ALA A 30 17.53 5.04 -0.04
C ALA A 30 17.64 6.18 1.00
N ALA A 31 18.54 6.03 1.96
CA ALA A 31 18.86 7.10 2.90
C ALA A 31 19.54 8.25 2.15
N GLY A 32 18.79 9.31 1.85
CA GLY A 32 19.33 10.45 1.11
C GLY A 32 18.25 11.33 0.48
N GLN A 33 18.59 11.94 -0.64
CA GLN A 33 17.67 12.72 -1.47
C GLN A 33 17.16 11.88 -2.63
N PHE A 34 15.92 12.13 -3.04
CA PHE A 34 15.33 11.50 -4.22
C PHE A 34 14.67 12.54 -5.13
N GLN A 35 14.58 12.22 -6.42
CA GLN A 35 14.00 13.10 -7.43
C GLN A 35 12.55 12.74 -7.72
N VAL A 36 11.69 13.75 -7.64
CA VAL A 36 10.29 13.67 -8.03
C VAL A 36 10.12 14.37 -9.37
N LEU A 37 9.63 13.64 -10.36
CA LEU A 37 9.21 14.22 -11.63
C LEU A 37 7.77 14.74 -11.47
N MET A 38 7.59 16.05 -11.58
CA MET A 38 6.29 16.68 -11.52
C MET A 38 5.52 16.46 -12.84
N PRO A 39 4.17 16.50 -12.84
CA PRO A 39 3.36 16.35 -14.05
C PRO A 39 3.67 17.38 -15.14
N GLN A 40 4.17 18.56 -14.74
CA GLN A 40 4.57 19.63 -15.67
C GLN A 40 5.95 19.38 -16.32
N GLY A 41 6.61 18.24 -16.04
CA GLY A 41 7.92 17.88 -16.59
C GLY A 41 9.12 18.41 -15.79
N ARG A 42 8.89 19.20 -14.73
CA ARG A 42 9.95 19.68 -13.84
C ARG A 42 10.38 18.58 -12.86
N LYS A 43 11.68 18.48 -12.59
CA LYS A 43 12.21 17.64 -11.50
C LYS A 43 12.37 18.46 -10.22
N VAL A 44 12.00 17.88 -9.09
CA VAL A 44 12.14 18.47 -7.75
C VAL A 44 12.90 17.47 -6.88
N GLU A 45 13.92 17.95 -6.18
CA GLU A 45 14.64 17.15 -5.19
C GLU A 45 13.97 17.24 -3.82
N VAL A 46 13.80 16.09 -3.18
CA VAL A 46 13.19 15.97 -1.86
C VAL A 46 14.16 15.21 -0.97
N ALA A 47 14.43 15.75 0.22
CA ALA A 47 15.20 15.04 1.24
C ALA A 47 14.33 13.94 1.88
N GLY A 48 14.88 12.73 2.01
CA GLY A 48 14.21 11.59 2.63
C GLY A 48 13.70 11.87 4.04
N GLU A 49 14.42 12.69 4.81
CA GLU A 49 14.03 13.11 6.16
C GLU A 49 12.77 14.00 6.20
N GLN A 50 12.43 14.64 5.07
CA GLN A 50 11.20 15.41 4.93
C GLN A 50 10.01 14.53 4.60
N LEU A 51 10.22 13.27 4.17
CA LEU A 51 9.14 12.39 3.76
C LEU A 51 8.43 11.80 4.97
N LEU A 52 7.13 12.04 5.10
CA LEU A 52 6.27 11.39 6.09
C LEU A 52 5.58 10.15 5.54
N ALA A 53 5.09 10.22 4.30
CA ALA A 53 4.47 9.09 3.63
C ALA A 53 4.47 9.29 2.11
N ALA A 54 4.62 8.20 1.35
CA ALA A 54 4.54 8.17 -0.10
C ALA A 54 3.41 7.23 -0.54
N TYR A 55 2.29 7.80 -0.98
CA TYR A 55 1.12 7.07 -1.46
C TYR A 55 1.22 6.83 -2.96
N PHE A 56 1.40 5.59 -3.37
CA PHE A 56 1.28 5.18 -4.76
C PHE A 56 -0.20 5.15 -5.16
N VAL A 57 -0.53 5.80 -6.27
CA VAL A 57 -1.92 6.02 -6.69
C VAL A 57 -2.10 5.65 -8.15
N GLY A 58 -3.29 5.16 -8.50
CA GLY A 58 -3.67 4.98 -9.91
C GLY A 58 -3.85 6.33 -10.61
N GLU A 59 -4.49 7.27 -9.92
CA GLU A 59 -4.72 8.65 -10.38
C GLU A 59 -4.39 9.67 -9.32
N PHE A 60 -4.02 10.89 -9.72
CA PHE A 60 -3.76 11.95 -8.75
C PHE A 60 -5.05 12.32 -8.03
N VAL A 61 -5.01 12.21 -6.71
CA VAL A 61 -6.16 12.43 -5.82
C VAL A 61 -5.80 13.46 -4.77
N ASN A 62 -6.82 14.10 -4.20
CA ASN A 62 -6.62 14.99 -3.07
C ASN A 62 -6.15 14.22 -1.82
N VAL A 63 -5.31 14.84 -0.99
CA VAL A 63 -4.72 14.21 0.20
C VAL A 63 -5.79 13.75 1.20
N GLN A 64 -6.91 14.46 1.29
CA GLN A 64 -8.04 14.06 2.14
C GLN A 64 -8.64 12.72 1.69
N MET A 65 -8.57 12.39 0.40
CA MET A 65 -9.04 11.10 -0.12
C MET A 65 -8.08 9.94 0.18
N LEU A 66 -6.82 10.23 0.55
CA LEU A 66 -5.83 9.22 0.94
C LEU A 66 -6.04 8.75 2.38
N ALA A 67 -6.54 9.64 3.24
CA ALA A 67 -6.86 9.38 4.64
C ALA A 67 -8.35 8.99 4.85
N SER A 68 -9.12 8.84 3.78
CA SER A 68 -10.55 8.57 3.89
C SER A 68 -10.84 7.28 4.66
N PRO A 69 -11.81 7.31 5.60
CA PRO A 69 -12.25 6.12 6.28
C PRO A 69 -12.87 5.11 5.30
N ALA A 70 -12.97 3.86 5.75
CA ALA A 70 -13.60 2.79 5.00
C ALA A 70 -14.99 3.23 4.49
N PRO A 71 -15.28 3.09 3.18
CA PRO A 71 -16.62 3.29 2.66
C PRO A 71 -17.62 2.40 3.42
N ARG A 72 -18.87 2.87 3.54
CA ARG A 72 -19.93 2.08 4.16
C ARG A 72 -20.12 0.77 3.37
N GLY A 73 -19.93 -0.37 4.04
CA GLY A 73 -20.06 -1.69 3.43
C GLY A 73 -18.76 -2.26 2.83
N ALA A 74 -17.64 -1.55 2.93
CA ALA A 74 -16.36 -2.04 2.44
C ALA A 74 -15.92 -3.31 3.19
N VAL A 75 -15.50 -4.32 2.43
CA VAL A 75 -15.04 -5.60 2.98
C VAL A 75 -13.53 -5.54 3.19
N PRO A 76 -13.02 -5.75 4.42
CA PRO A 76 -11.58 -5.74 4.66
C PRO A 76 -10.85 -6.79 3.84
N LEU A 77 -9.73 -6.40 3.24
CA LEU A 77 -8.86 -7.33 2.54
C LEU A 77 -8.11 -8.24 3.54
N PRO A 78 -7.83 -9.51 3.18
CA PRO A 78 -7.08 -10.42 4.04
C PRO A 78 -5.64 -9.96 4.28
N GLY A 79 -5.16 -10.06 5.52
CA GLY A 79 -3.79 -9.69 5.88
C GLY A 79 -3.62 -9.27 7.34
N VAL A 80 -2.40 -8.89 7.70
CA VAL A 80 -2.08 -8.32 9.02
C VAL A 80 -2.37 -6.83 8.96
N ARG A 81 -3.39 -6.39 9.70
CA ARG A 81 -3.79 -4.99 9.74
C ARG A 81 -2.98 -4.26 10.80
N VAL A 82 -2.41 -3.13 10.40
CA VAL A 82 -1.55 -2.31 11.26
C VAL A 82 -2.00 -0.87 11.27
N ARG A 83 -1.63 -0.18 12.34
CA ARG A 83 -1.81 1.25 12.53
C ARG A 83 -0.45 1.89 12.80
N CYS A 84 -0.14 2.89 11.98
CA CYS A 84 1.06 3.70 12.08
C CYS A 84 0.68 5.11 12.50
N ARG A 85 1.38 5.70 13.48
CA ARG A 85 1.38 7.14 13.73
C ARG A 85 2.70 7.71 13.27
N THR A 86 2.65 8.80 12.52
CA THR A 86 3.82 9.52 12.00
C THR A 86 4.05 10.82 12.75
N LEU A 87 5.17 11.49 12.46
CA LEU A 87 5.60 12.73 13.13
C LEU A 87 4.67 13.95 12.96
N ASP A 88 3.72 13.91 12.02
CA ASP A 88 2.63 14.89 11.87
C ASP A 88 1.40 14.53 12.76
N HIS A 89 1.55 13.54 13.64
CA HIS A 89 0.50 12.93 14.47
C HIS A 89 -0.68 12.35 13.68
N GLN A 90 -0.55 12.23 12.36
CA GLN A 90 -1.56 11.57 11.53
C GLN A 90 -1.46 10.07 11.70
N THR A 91 -2.62 9.43 11.71
CA THR A 91 -2.73 7.97 11.79
C THR A 91 -2.98 7.41 10.40
N ARG A 92 -2.19 6.40 10.01
CA ARG A 92 -2.32 5.68 8.75
C ARG A 92 -2.56 4.20 9.05
N GLU A 93 -3.58 3.64 8.42
CA GLU A 93 -3.93 2.23 8.55
C GLU A 93 -3.82 1.53 7.21
N GLY A 94 -3.41 0.27 7.27
CA GLY A 94 -3.32 -0.59 6.09
C GLY A 94 -2.98 -2.01 6.48
N LEU A 95 -2.79 -2.83 5.48
CA LEU A 95 -2.27 -4.18 5.64
C LEU A 95 -0.76 -4.15 5.47
N LEU A 96 -0.03 -4.78 6.38
CA LEU A 96 1.41 -4.88 6.30
C LEU A 96 1.82 -5.72 5.09
N ALA A 97 2.84 -5.27 4.35
CA ALA A 97 3.42 -6.05 3.26
C ALA A 97 3.93 -7.43 3.77
N THR A 98 3.82 -8.44 2.92
CA THR A 98 4.28 -9.80 3.25
C THR A 98 5.80 -9.88 3.35
N ASP A 99 6.51 -9.14 2.50
CA ASP A 99 7.96 -9.04 2.57
C ASP A 99 8.38 -8.02 3.63
N LEU A 100 8.97 -8.52 4.71
CA LEU A 100 9.40 -7.73 5.86
C LEU A 100 10.92 -7.45 5.86
N LEU A 101 11.66 -7.89 4.84
CA LEU A 101 13.12 -7.70 4.77
C LEU A 101 13.52 -6.21 4.74
N HIS A 102 12.60 -5.34 4.31
CA HIS A 102 12.83 -3.90 4.15
C HIS A 102 12.34 -3.05 5.33
N LEU A 103 11.95 -3.69 6.45
CA LEU A 103 11.33 -3.00 7.60
C LEU A 103 12.25 -1.94 8.23
N GLU A 104 13.56 -2.15 8.16
CA GLU A 104 14.58 -1.21 8.67
C GLU A 104 14.57 0.13 7.92
N ALA A 105 14.29 0.11 6.60
CA ALA A 105 14.16 1.32 5.80
C ALA A 105 12.81 2.02 6.06
N GLY A 106 11.77 1.25 6.35
CA GLY A 106 10.44 1.76 6.62
C GLY A 106 9.38 0.68 6.44
N VAL A 107 8.12 1.10 6.49
CA VAL A 107 6.98 0.21 6.40
C VAL A 107 6.27 0.42 5.08
N GLU A 108 5.98 -0.68 4.38
CA GLU A 108 5.10 -0.68 3.22
C GLU A 108 3.75 -1.27 3.61
N LEU A 109 2.69 -0.53 3.30
CA LEU A 109 1.31 -0.94 3.54
C LEU A 109 0.55 -1.04 2.22
N THR A 110 -0.35 -2.01 2.13
CA THR A 110 -1.39 -2.08 1.11
C THR A 110 -2.73 -1.60 1.68
N PRO A 111 -3.65 -1.14 0.82
CA PRO A 111 -4.96 -0.67 1.23
C PRO A 111 -5.71 -1.70 2.08
N PRO A 112 -6.43 -1.26 3.12
CA PRO A 112 -7.27 -2.15 3.89
C PRO A 112 -8.56 -2.57 3.14
N PHE A 113 -8.93 -1.84 2.09
CA PHE A 113 -10.12 -2.07 1.25
C PHE A 113 -9.78 -1.86 -0.23
N ALA A 114 -10.54 -2.48 -1.13
CA ALA A 114 -10.32 -2.37 -2.57
C ALA A 114 -10.70 -0.98 -3.12
N GLU A 115 -11.59 -0.27 -2.44
CA GLU A 115 -12.14 1.03 -2.82
C GLU A 115 -11.24 2.21 -2.43
N CYS A 116 -10.10 1.95 -1.79
CA CYS A 116 -9.16 3.00 -1.44
C CYS A 116 -8.58 3.68 -2.70
N SER A 117 -8.35 4.99 -2.60
CA SER A 117 -7.80 5.82 -3.70
C SER A 117 -6.32 5.58 -4.00
N TRP A 118 -5.63 4.91 -3.08
CA TRP A 118 -4.22 4.55 -3.17
C TRP A 118 -4.07 3.03 -3.29
N GLN A 119 -2.94 2.60 -3.84
CA GLN A 119 -2.63 1.19 -4.10
C GLN A 119 -1.59 0.65 -3.12
N ARG A 120 -0.75 1.55 -2.60
CA ARG A 120 0.33 1.24 -1.68
C ARG A 120 0.79 2.50 -0.98
N VAL A 121 1.23 2.41 0.26
CA VAL A 121 1.88 3.53 0.94
C VAL A 121 3.19 3.06 1.57
N TYR A 122 4.25 3.83 1.32
CA TYR A 122 5.52 3.66 2.00
C TYR A 122 5.69 4.75 3.06
N ILE A 123 6.09 4.36 4.27
CA ILE A 123 6.32 5.24 5.40
C ILE A 123 7.76 5.02 5.87
N PRO A 124 8.67 6.00 5.72
CA PRO A 124 10.06 5.86 6.14
C PRO A 124 10.19 5.57 7.63
N ARG A 125 11.22 4.81 8.03
CA ARG A 125 11.44 4.46 9.44
C ARG A 125 11.58 5.69 10.35
N GLY A 126 12.25 6.73 9.85
CA GLY A 126 12.44 8.01 10.56
C GLY A 126 11.17 8.85 10.70
N ALA A 127 10.12 8.57 9.92
CA ALA A 127 8.84 9.26 10.00
C ALA A 127 7.84 8.61 10.97
N LEU A 128 8.12 7.40 11.45
CA LEU A 128 7.24 6.63 12.33
C LEU A 128 7.45 6.99 13.81
N GLU A 129 6.40 7.45 14.46
CA GLU A 129 6.33 7.62 15.93
C GLU A 129 5.85 6.34 16.62
N GLN A 130 4.85 5.67 16.03
CA GLN A 130 4.25 4.48 16.61
C GLN A 130 3.87 3.50 15.51
N PHE A 131 4.08 2.21 15.78
CA PHE A 131 3.65 1.11 14.92
C PHE A 131 2.96 0.05 15.78
N SER A 132 1.77 -0.39 15.38
CA SER A 132 0.98 -1.36 16.14
C SER A 132 0.19 -2.28 15.23
N ILE A 133 0.12 -3.55 15.58
CA ILE A 133 -0.77 -4.52 14.94
C ILE A 133 -2.15 -4.37 15.58
N ILE A 134 -3.17 -4.10 14.77
CA ILE A 134 -4.55 -3.90 15.25
C ILE A 134 -5.46 -5.09 14.98
N GLY A 135 -5.03 -6.04 14.13
CA GLY A 135 -5.77 -7.28 13.92
C GLY A 135 -5.26 -8.10 12.74
N VAL A 136 -5.88 -9.25 12.53
CA VAL A 136 -5.62 -10.14 11.39
C VAL A 136 -6.92 -10.43 10.68
N VAL A 137 -7.00 -10.08 9.39
CA VAL A 137 -8.14 -10.40 8.55
C VAL A 137 -7.87 -11.72 7.84
N ARG A 138 -8.70 -12.73 8.09
CA ARG A 138 -8.58 -14.03 7.45
C ARG A 138 -9.29 -14.02 6.09
N PRO A 139 -8.77 -14.72 5.08
CA PRO A 139 -9.49 -14.89 3.82
C PRO A 139 -10.82 -15.62 4.05
N PRO A 140 -11.87 -15.29 3.28
CA PRO A 140 -13.14 -16.00 3.39
C PRO A 140 -12.91 -17.49 3.18
N ARG A 141 -13.45 -18.31 4.09
CA ARG A 141 -13.30 -19.77 4.03
C ARG A 141 -14.00 -20.25 2.76
N ARG A 142 -13.22 -20.66 1.76
CA ARG A 142 -13.78 -21.28 0.55
C ARG A 142 -14.57 -22.51 0.99
N ARG A 143 -15.90 -22.45 0.89
CA ARG A 143 -16.76 -23.63 1.05
C ARG A 143 -16.28 -24.60 -0.01
N ARG A 144 -15.63 -25.71 0.41
CA ARG A 144 -15.37 -26.83 -0.50
C ARG A 144 -16.73 -27.19 -1.09
N ALA A 145 -16.87 -27.14 -2.41
CA ALA A 145 -18.00 -27.80 -3.06
C ALA A 145 -18.01 -29.23 -2.53
N GLY A 146 -19.13 -29.66 -1.96
CA GLY A 146 -19.27 -31.03 -1.48
C GLY A 146 -18.90 -31.98 -2.62
N SER A 147 -18.17 -33.05 -2.29
CA SER A 147 -17.68 -34.07 -3.22
C SER A 147 -18.76 -34.63 -4.16
N GLU A 148 -20.04 -34.45 -3.86
CA GLU A 148 -21.17 -34.78 -4.72
C GLU A 148 -21.15 -34.07 -6.09
N ALA A 149 -20.75 -32.80 -6.15
CA ALA A 149 -20.74 -32.03 -7.41
C ALA A 149 -19.63 -32.48 -8.38
N GLN A 150 -18.62 -33.24 -7.90
CA GLN A 150 -17.51 -33.73 -8.72
C GLN A 150 -17.64 -35.21 -9.09
N ARG A 151 -18.69 -35.90 -8.64
CA ARG A 151 -18.91 -37.33 -8.91
C ARG A 151 -19.12 -37.64 -10.40
N TRP A 152 -19.58 -36.66 -11.19
CA TRP A 152 -19.76 -36.76 -12.63
C TRP A 152 -18.47 -36.57 -13.46
N LEU A 153 -17.40 -36.04 -12.85
CA LEU A 153 -16.11 -35.83 -13.54
C LEU A 153 -15.27 -37.10 -13.59
N PHE A 154 -15.60 -38.09 -12.75
CA PHE A 154 -14.96 -39.40 -12.72
C PHE A 154 -16.03 -40.49 -12.70
N PRO A 155 -16.73 -40.74 -13.83
CA PRO A 155 -17.55 -41.94 -13.93
C PRO A 155 -16.63 -43.13 -13.71
N SER A 156 -16.88 -43.90 -12.66
CA SER A 156 -16.13 -45.10 -12.34
C SER A 156 -16.06 -45.98 -13.59
N GLY A 157 -14.84 -46.18 -14.10
CA GLY A 157 -14.60 -47.02 -15.26
C GLY A 157 -15.24 -48.39 -15.08
N GLU A 158 -15.91 -48.85 -16.13
CA GLU A 158 -16.37 -50.21 -16.31
C GLU A 158 -15.27 -51.20 -15.88
N LYS A 159 -15.61 -52.08 -14.95
CA LYS A 159 -14.93 -53.37 -14.83
C LYS A 159 -15.85 -54.39 -15.49
N GLY A 160 -15.32 -55.04 -16.54
CA GLY A 160 -15.98 -56.11 -17.28
C GLY A 160 -16.12 -57.42 -16.51
#